data_AF-A0A952VI66-F1
#
_entry.id   AF-A0A952VI66-F1
#
_cell.length_a   1.000
_cell.length_b   1.000
_cell.length_c   1.000
_cell.angle_alpha   90.00
_cell.angle_beta   90.00
_cell.angle_gamma   90.00
#
_symmetry.space_group_name_H-M   'P 1'
#
loop_
_entity.id
_entity.type
_entity.pdbx_description
1 polymer ?
#
loop_
_entity_poly.entity_id
_entity_poly.type
_entity_poly.pdbx_seq_one_letter_code
_entity_poly.pdbx_strand_id
1 'polypeptide(L)'
;MGMQDGMDEADPLSLVVIAYITVAILMVILWLVQRKTKNAAIGDVGWCVGLIASVFLYITQAPAGIERIMLTAMLVLMYAGRLGYHIYSQRLDGQPEDNRYRRLRKEWGDSESVNMFVYFQWKAVSVAVFSFPFLVVLWNPRVPSSVVEMLGL
;
A
#
# COMPACT_ATOMS: atom_id res chain seq x y z
N MET A 1 -28.78 11.10 28.98
CA MET A 1 -27.43 11.69 28.88
C MET A 1 -26.46 10.53 28.90
N GLY A 2 -25.72 10.31 27.80
CA GLY A 2 -24.88 9.11 27.60
C GLY A 2 -24.90 8.52 26.18
N MET A 3 -25.30 9.27 25.15
CA MET A 3 -25.11 8.91 23.73
C MET A 3 -23.76 9.45 23.23
N GLN A 4 -22.70 9.11 23.96
CA GLN A 4 -21.29 9.43 23.71
C GLN A 4 -20.53 8.37 24.49
N ASP A 5 -20.07 7.31 23.81
CA ASP A 5 -18.98 6.37 24.22
C ASP A 5 -18.98 5.12 23.32
N GLY A 6 -19.16 5.32 22.01
CA GLY A 6 -19.03 4.26 21.00
C GLY A 6 -17.97 4.57 19.94
N MET A 7 -17.09 5.54 20.21
CA MET A 7 -16.08 6.02 19.26
C MET A 7 -14.65 5.53 19.55
N ASP A 8 -14.42 4.65 20.53
CA ASP A 8 -13.06 4.46 21.09
C ASP A 8 -12.40 3.08 20.86
N GLU A 9 -12.94 2.23 19.99
CA GLU A 9 -12.14 1.18 19.33
C GLU A 9 -12.32 1.33 17.82
N ALA A 10 -11.26 1.77 17.11
CA ALA A 10 -11.30 1.84 15.66
C ALA A 10 -11.54 0.43 15.11
N ASP A 11 -12.73 0.19 14.54
CA ASP A 11 -13.07 -1.09 13.91
C ASP A 11 -11.99 -1.42 12.86
N PRO A 12 -11.29 -2.56 12.93
CA PRO A 12 -10.25 -2.92 11.98
C PRO A 12 -10.70 -2.81 10.51
N LEU A 13 -11.98 -3.05 10.22
CA LEU A 13 -12.54 -2.88 8.88
C LEU A 13 -12.55 -1.41 8.44
N SER A 14 -12.87 -0.49 9.35
CA SER A 14 -12.84 0.95 9.08
C SER A 14 -11.43 1.42 8.69
N LEU A 15 -10.39 0.86 9.30
CA LEU A 15 -9.00 1.18 8.98
C LEU A 15 -8.61 0.70 7.58
N VAL A 16 -9.10 -0.47 7.14
CA VAL A 16 -8.89 -0.94 5.77
C VAL A 16 -9.57 -0.01 4.78
N VAL A 17 -10.78 0.43 5.07
CA VAL A 17 -11.51 1.39 4.20
C VAL A 17 -10.78 2.74 4.14
N ILE A 18 -10.33 3.27 5.27
CA ILE A 18 -9.54 4.51 5.31
C ILE A 18 -8.25 4.35 4.51
N ALA A 19 -7.49 3.28 4.74
CA ALA A 19 -6.28 2.98 3.99
C ALA A 19 -6.55 2.88 2.48
N TYR A 20 -7.59 2.16 2.08
CA TYR A 20 -8.00 2.05 0.68
C TYR A 20 -8.33 3.42 0.07
N ILE A 21 -9.13 4.25 0.75
CA ILE A 21 -9.49 5.59 0.27
C ILE A 21 -8.25 6.47 0.15
N THR A 22 -7.37 6.46 1.15
CA THR A 22 -6.11 7.21 1.12
C THR A 22 -5.23 6.78 -0.06
N VAL A 23 -5.09 5.48 -0.30
CA VAL A 23 -4.29 4.96 -1.43
C VAL A 23 -4.99 5.22 -2.75
N ALA A 24 -6.32 5.15 -2.84
CA ALA A 24 -7.07 5.49 -4.04
C ALA A 24 -6.85 6.96 -4.41
N ILE A 25 -6.91 7.89 -3.45
CA ILE A 25 -6.61 9.31 -3.65
C ILE A 25 -5.16 9.49 -4.12
N LEU A 26 -4.20 8.81 -3.48
CA LEU A 26 -2.79 8.81 -3.91
C LEU A 26 -2.67 8.35 -5.37
N MET A 27 -3.35 7.28 -5.75
CA MET A 27 -3.35 6.76 -7.13
C MET A 27 -3.98 7.72 -8.14
N VAL A 28 -5.01 8.49 -7.76
CA VAL A 28 -5.55 9.57 -8.60
C VAL A 28 -4.51 10.67 -8.82
N ILE A 29 -3.83 11.10 -7.76
CA ILE A 29 -2.78 12.14 -7.85
C ILE A 29 -1.65 11.64 -8.73
N LEU A 30 -1.19 10.41 -8.52
CA LEU A 30 -0.11 9.82 -9.31
C LEU A 30 -0.51 9.60 -10.77
N TRP A 31 -1.77 9.31 -11.05
CA TRP A 31 -2.28 9.27 -12.42
C TRP A 31 -2.21 10.65 -13.10
N LEU A 32 -2.55 11.74 -12.39
CA LEU A 32 -2.36 13.10 -12.89
C LEU A 32 -0.88 13.43 -13.14
N VAL A 33 0.01 12.99 -12.26
CA VAL A 33 1.46 13.15 -12.44
C VAL A 33 1.95 12.35 -13.65
N GLN A 34 1.52 11.10 -13.80
CA GLN A 34 1.94 10.23 -14.90
C GLN A 34 1.49 10.79 -16.27
N ARG A 35 0.36 11.50 -16.32
CA ARG A 35 -0.07 12.23 -17.53
C ARG A 35 0.91 13.33 -17.94
N LYS A 36 1.56 13.98 -16.97
CA LYS A 36 2.55 15.04 -17.24
C LYS A 36 3.94 14.49 -17.51
N THR A 37 4.39 13.51 -16.72
CA THR A 37 5.72 12.92 -16.81
C THR A 37 5.83 11.84 -17.88
N LYS A 38 4.69 11.35 -18.39
CA LYS A 38 4.60 10.19 -19.29
C LYS A 38 5.36 8.98 -18.75
N ASN A 39 5.38 8.80 -17.42
CA ASN A 39 6.07 7.70 -16.77
C ASN A 39 5.12 6.99 -15.79
N ALA A 40 4.55 5.87 -16.23
CA ALA A 40 3.63 5.07 -15.43
C ALA A 40 4.30 4.33 -14.26
N ALA A 41 5.64 4.24 -14.23
CA ALA A 41 6.38 3.60 -13.15
C ALA A 41 6.17 4.32 -11.80
N ILE A 42 5.79 5.60 -11.81
CA ILE A 42 5.46 6.35 -10.60
C ILE A 42 4.30 5.70 -9.82
N GLY A 43 3.37 5.03 -10.51
CA GLY A 43 2.30 4.30 -9.86
C GLY A 43 2.78 3.05 -9.13
N ASP A 44 3.88 2.43 -9.57
CA ASP A 44 4.49 1.29 -8.87
C ASP A 44 5.19 1.74 -7.58
N VAL A 45 5.86 2.89 -7.62
CA VAL A 45 6.42 3.53 -6.41
C VAL A 45 5.30 3.93 -5.45
N GLY A 46 4.23 4.52 -5.97
CA GLY A 46 3.02 4.84 -5.22
C GLY A 46 2.37 3.64 -4.54
N TRP A 47 2.38 2.48 -5.19
CA TRP A 47 1.88 1.23 -4.60
C TRP A 47 2.70 0.83 -3.38
N CYS A 48 4.03 0.89 -3.48
CA CYS A 48 4.94 0.59 -2.37
C CYS A 48 4.73 1.56 -1.20
N VAL A 49 4.65 2.86 -1.49
CA VAL A 49 4.39 3.90 -0.49
C VAL A 49 3.01 3.72 0.15
N GLY A 50 1.98 3.41 -0.65
CA GLY A 50 0.63 3.15 -0.18
C GLY A 50 0.56 1.96 0.78
N LEU A 51 1.29 0.88 0.50
CA LEU A 51 1.38 -0.28 1.39
C LEU A 51 2.04 0.08 2.72
N ILE A 52 3.15 0.82 2.69
CA ILE A 52 3.82 1.30 3.92
C ILE A 52 2.87 2.17 4.73
N ALA A 53 2.24 3.17 4.11
CA ALA A 53 1.31 4.08 4.78
C ALA A 53 0.12 3.33 5.41
N SER A 54 -0.43 2.33 4.71
CA SER A 54 -1.54 1.50 5.22
C SER A 54 -1.13 0.72 6.46
N VAL A 55 0.04 0.08 6.45
CA VAL A 55 0.52 -0.68 7.61
C VAL A 55 0.86 0.24 8.78
N PHE A 56 1.42 1.42 8.52
CA PHE A 56 1.65 2.42 9.57
C PHE A 56 0.36 2.91 10.22
N LEU A 57 -0.71 3.12 9.44
CA LEU A 57 -2.04 3.44 9.97
C LEU A 57 -2.57 2.32 10.89
N TYR A 58 -2.31 1.05 10.54
CA TYR A 58 -2.73 -0.06 11.39
C TYR A 58 -1.93 -0.10 12.69
N ILE A 59 -0.62 0.13 12.62
CA ILE A 59 0.26 0.17 13.78
C ILE A 59 -0.17 1.22 14.81
N THR A 60 -0.62 2.40 14.37
CA THR A 60 -1.02 3.47 15.31
C THR A 60 -2.26 3.13 16.13
N GLN A 61 -3.11 2.25 15.62
CA GLN A 61 -4.39 1.87 16.24
C GLN A 61 -4.41 0.43 16.77
N ALA A 62 -3.36 -0.36 16.50
CA ALA A 62 -3.32 -1.77 16.84
C ALA A 62 -3.17 -1.98 18.36
N PRO A 63 -3.90 -2.92 18.97
CA PRO A 63 -3.71 -3.32 20.37
C PRO A 63 -2.45 -4.19 20.58
N ALA A 64 -1.58 -4.30 19.57
CA ALA A 64 -0.40 -5.17 19.58
C ALA A 64 0.73 -4.66 20.50
N GLY A 65 1.49 -5.59 21.08
CA GLY A 65 2.72 -5.26 21.79
C GLY A 65 3.80 -4.65 20.89
N ILE A 66 4.71 -3.88 21.49
CA ILE A 66 5.77 -3.13 20.77
C ILE A 66 6.64 -4.01 19.87
N GLU A 67 6.90 -5.26 20.26
CA GLU A 67 7.70 -6.22 19.48
C GLU A 67 7.04 -6.53 18.12
N ARG A 68 5.73 -6.79 18.11
CA ARG A 68 4.97 -7.07 16.88
C ARG A 68 4.91 -5.85 15.98
N ILE A 69 4.73 -4.67 16.57
CA ILE A 69 4.75 -3.40 15.85
C ILE A 69 6.11 -3.22 15.16
N MET A 70 7.22 -3.40 15.89
CA MET A 70 8.56 -3.24 15.34
C MET A 70 8.87 -4.26 14.24
N LEU A 71 8.53 -5.54 14.45
CA LEU A 71 8.72 -6.59 13.43
C LEU A 71 7.91 -6.30 12.17
N THR A 72 6.65 -5.91 12.33
CA THR A 72 5.75 -5.58 11.21
C THR A 72 6.26 -4.36 10.44
N ALA A 73 6.65 -3.30 11.15
CA ALA A 73 7.23 -2.10 10.55
C ALA A 73 8.52 -2.41 9.79
N MET A 74 9.41 -3.21 10.38
CA MET A 74 10.68 -3.59 9.75
C MET A 74 10.44 -4.42 8.49
N LEU A 75 9.54 -5.41 8.54
CA LEU A 75 9.20 -6.25 7.39
C LEU A 75 8.60 -5.44 6.25
N VAL A 76 7.62 -4.58 6.52
CA VAL A 76 6.99 -3.77 5.47
C VAL A 76 7.98 -2.76 4.87
N LEU A 77 8.81 -2.11 5.70
CA LEU A 77 9.82 -1.17 5.22
C LEU A 77 10.92 -1.88 4.42
N MET A 78 11.38 -3.04 4.86
CA MET A 78 12.38 -3.83 4.10
C MET A 78 11.81 -4.32 2.78
N TYR A 79 10.55 -4.76 2.74
CA TYR A 79 9.95 -5.26 1.52
C TYR A 79 9.58 -4.12 0.57
N ALA A 80 8.64 -3.26 0.97
CA ALA A 80 8.09 -2.21 0.12
C ALA A 80 9.10 -1.06 -0.08
N GLY A 81 9.91 -0.74 0.94
CA GLY A 81 10.96 0.28 0.81
C GLY A 81 12.06 -0.16 -0.17
N ARG A 82 12.55 -1.41 -0.06
CA ARG A 82 13.54 -1.94 -1.03
C ARG A 82 12.97 -1.97 -2.45
N LEU A 83 11.74 -2.46 -2.60
CA LEU A 83 11.08 -2.55 -3.90
C LEU A 83 10.84 -1.16 -4.50
N GLY A 84 10.31 -0.22 -3.72
CA GLY A 84 10.07 1.16 -4.13
C GLY A 84 11.35 1.88 -4.51
N TYR A 85 12.42 1.72 -3.73
CA TYR A 85 13.74 2.29 -4.02
C TYR A 85 14.34 1.70 -5.30
N HIS A 86 14.25 0.38 -5.48
CA HIS A 86 14.73 -0.29 -6.68
C HIS A 86 14.01 0.21 -7.94
N ILE A 87 12.68 0.35 -7.88
CA ILE A 87 11.88 0.86 -8.98
C ILE A 87 12.20 2.34 -9.24
N TYR A 88 12.31 3.15 -8.19
CA TYR A 88 12.66 4.57 -8.32
C TYR A 88 14.03 4.74 -8.98
N SER A 89 15.06 4.07 -8.45
CA SER A 89 16.43 4.13 -8.95
C SER A 89 16.55 3.59 -10.38
N GLN A 90 15.83 2.52 -10.72
CA GLN A 90 15.93 1.94 -12.07
C GLN A 90 15.06 2.65 -13.12
N ARG A 91 13.94 3.29 -12.73
CA ARG A 91 12.88 3.69 -13.67
C ARG A 91 12.53 5.17 -13.63
N LEU A 92 12.91 5.89 -12.57
CA LEU A 92 12.68 7.34 -12.48
C LEU A 92 13.98 8.14 -12.58
N ASP A 93 15.13 7.54 -12.25
CA ASP A 93 16.43 8.22 -12.35
C ASP A 93 16.98 8.22 -13.79
N GLY A 94 16.43 9.11 -14.62
CA GLY A 94 16.97 9.45 -15.95
C GLY A 94 16.70 8.45 -17.07
N GLN A 95 15.94 7.38 -16.83
CA GLN A 95 15.68 6.34 -17.82
C GLN A 95 14.39 6.59 -18.63
N PRO A 96 14.37 6.26 -19.94
CA PRO A 96 13.17 6.34 -20.75
C PRO A 96 12.07 5.40 -20.25
N GLU A 97 10.81 5.80 -20.45
CA GLU A 97 9.62 5.04 -20.05
C GLU A 97 9.74 3.55 -20.46
N ASP A 98 9.36 2.65 -19.54
CA ASP A 98 9.47 1.22 -19.76
C ASP A 98 8.73 0.79 -21.04
N ASN A 99 9.34 -0.11 -21.81
CA ASN A 99 8.81 -0.57 -23.09
C ASN A 99 7.41 -1.18 -22.94
N ARG A 100 7.09 -1.74 -21.76
CA ARG A 100 5.76 -2.24 -21.39
C ARG A 100 4.72 -1.12 -21.42
N TYR A 101 4.95 -0.03 -20.70
CA TYR A 101 4.02 1.09 -20.61
C TYR A 101 3.87 1.82 -21.94
N ARG A 102 4.97 1.93 -22.72
CA ARG A 102 4.91 2.42 -24.10
C ARG A 102 4.06 1.55 -25.02
N ARG A 103 4.14 0.22 -24.92
CA ARG A 103 3.29 -0.70 -25.69
C ARG A 103 1.82 -0.54 -25.30
N LEU A 104 1.52 -0.55 -24.00
CA LEU A 104 0.17 -0.29 -23.48
C LEU A 104 -0.40 1.03 -23.98
N ARG A 105 0.41 2.09 -23.94
CA ARG A 105 0.03 3.42 -24.46
C ARG A 105 -0.25 3.38 -25.97
N LYS A 106 0.57 2.66 -26.75
CA LYS A 106 0.35 2.48 -28.19
C LYS A 106 -0.88 1.63 -28.50
N GLU A 107 -1.16 0.62 -27.70
CA GLU A 107 -2.34 -0.27 -27.84
C GLU A 107 -3.63 0.44 -27.43
N TRP A 108 -3.59 1.27 -26.38
CA TRP A 108 -4.76 1.95 -25.86
C TRP A 108 -5.12 3.24 -26.59
N GLY A 109 -4.16 3.88 -27.27
CA GLY A 109 -4.41 5.06 -28.10
C GLY A 109 -5.17 6.16 -27.34
N ASP A 110 -6.31 6.58 -27.87
CA ASP A 110 -7.15 7.64 -27.28
C ASP A 110 -7.76 7.25 -25.92
N SER A 111 -7.88 5.94 -25.63
CA SER A 111 -8.39 5.43 -24.35
C SER A 111 -7.31 5.29 -23.27
N GLU A 112 -6.06 5.68 -23.55
CA GLU A 112 -4.93 5.54 -22.62
C GLU A 112 -5.23 6.16 -21.25
N SER A 113 -5.81 7.36 -21.23
CA SER A 113 -6.08 8.10 -19.99
C SER A 113 -6.99 7.32 -19.03
N VAL A 114 -8.09 6.75 -19.57
CA VAL A 114 -9.07 5.98 -18.79
C VAL A 114 -8.49 4.62 -18.39
N ASN A 115 -7.81 3.92 -19.30
CA ASN A 115 -7.23 2.62 -19.00
C ASN A 115 -6.10 2.71 -17.97
N MET A 116 -5.27 3.76 -18.04
CA MET A 116 -4.27 4.05 -17.02
C MET A 116 -4.92 4.41 -15.68
N PHE A 117 -6.03 5.15 -15.69
CA PHE A 117 -6.77 5.43 -14.44
C PHE A 117 -7.24 4.13 -13.78
N VAL A 118 -7.89 3.25 -14.54
CA VAL A 118 -8.35 1.94 -14.05
C VAL A 118 -7.17 1.09 -13.57
N TYR A 119 -6.04 1.10 -14.28
CA TYR A 119 -4.83 0.39 -13.87
C TYR A 119 -4.28 0.89 -12.52
N PHE A 120 -4.27 2.20 -12.29
CA PHE A 120 -3.85 2.79 -11.01
C PHE A 120 -4.84 2.48 -9.88
N GLN A 121 -6.14 2.44 -10.15
CA GLN A 121 -7.14 2.03 -9.15
C GLN A 121 -7.01 0.55 -8.78
N TRP A 122 -6.73 -0.34 -9.75
CA TRP A 122 -6.40 -1.74 -9.47
C TRP A 122 -5.19 -1.91 -8.55
N LYS A 123 -4.22 -1.00 -8.64
CA LYS A 123 -3.10 -0.96 -7.68
C LYS A 123 -3.60 -0.58 -6.29
N ALA A 124 -4.49 0.40 -6.14
CA ALA A 124 -5.07 0.74 -4.84
C ALA A 124 -5.82 -0.44 -4.20
N VAL A 125 -6.64 -1.14 -4.98
CA VAL A 125 -7.33 -2.36 -4.53
C VAL A 125 -6.32 -3.42 -4.10
N SER A 126 -5.27 -3.63 -4.90
CA SER A 126 -4.20 -4.56 -4.55
C SER A 126 -3.55 -4.18 -3.21
N VAL A 127 -3.25 -2.90 -2.95
CA VAL A 127 -2.70 -2.48 -1.65
C VAL A 127 -3.62 -2.90 -0.50
N ALA A 128 -4.93 -2.66 -0.61
CA ALA A 128 -5.88 -3.04 0.44
C ALA A 128 -5.92 -4.57 0.68
N VAL A 129 -5.82 -5.37 -0.38
CA VAL A 129 -5.75 -6.83 -0.27
C VAL A 129 -4.43 -7.27 0.38
N PHE A 130 -3.31 -6.68 -0.01
CA PHE A 130 -1.98 -7.00 0.53
C PHE A 130 -1.76 -6.46 1.95
N SER A 131 -2.49 -5.41 2.36
CA SER A 131 -2.42 -4.86 3.71
C SER A 131 -3.23 -5.69 4.72
N PHE A 132 -4.26 -6.42 4.27
CA PHE A 132 -5.11 -7.28 5.09
C PHE A 132 -4.37 -8.27 6.01
N PRO A 133 -3.38 -9.06 5.55
CA PRO A 133 -2.65 -9.97 6.45
C PRO A 133 -1.92 -9.25 7.58
N PHE A 134 -1.41 -8.03 7.35
CA PHE A 134 -0.77 -7.24 8.39
C PHE A 134 -1.78 -6.78 9.45
N LEU A 135 -3.00 -6.41 9.04
CA LEU A 135 -4.08 -6.11 9.97
C LEU A 135 -4.39 -7.31 10.87
N VAL A 136 -4.52 -8.51 10.30
CA VAL A 136 -4.78 -9.74 11.06
C VAL A 136 -3.66 -10.02 12.07
N VAL A 137 -2.40 -9.85 11.68
CA VAL A 137 -1.25 -10.06 12.58
C VAL A 137 -1.24 -9.05 13.75
N LEU A 138 -1.60 -7.80 13.48
CA LEU A 138 -1.66 -6.72 14.47
C LEU A 138 -2.87 -6.82 15.41
N TRP A 139 -4.01 -7.32 14.92
CA TRP A 139 -5.22 -7.53 15.74
C TRP A 139 -5.29 -8.89 16.41
N ASN A 140 -4.37 -9.82 16.11
CA ASN A 140 -4.34 -11.12 16.77
C ASN A 140 -3.78 -10.99 18.20
N PRO A 141 -4.60 -11.22 19.25
CA PRO A 141 -4.19 -11.04 20.64
C PRO A 141 -3.34 -12.21 21.19
N ARG A 142 -3.07 -13.25 20.39
CA ARG A 142 -2.23 -14.36 20.83
C ARG A 142 -0.78 -13.91 20.97
N VAL A 143 -0.28 -13.89 22.19
CA VAL A 143 1.15 -13.80 22.50
C VAL A 143 1.86 -15.00 21.85
N PRO A 144 2.97 -14.83 21.10
CA PRO A 144 3.70 -15.97 20.56
C PRO A 144 4.38 -16.69 21.73
N SER A 145 3.72 -17.73 22.25
CA SER A 145 4.17 -18.45 23.44
C SER A 145 5.09 -19.63 23.12
N SER A 146 5.50 -19.83 21.87
CA SER A 146 6.46 -20.87 21.55
C SER A 146 7.41 -20.48 20.43
N VAL A 147 8.66 -20.92 20.59
CA VAL A 147 9.76 -20.85 19.62
C VAL A 147 9.38 -21.46 18.26
N VAL A 148 8.30 -22.24 18.21
CA VAL A 148 7.78 -22.91 16.99
C VAL A 148 7.15 -21.89 16.02
N GLU A 149 6.46 -20.85 16.53
CA GLU A 149 5.89 -19.78 15.66
C GLU A 149 6.99 -18.85 15.11
N MET A 150 8.15 -18.76 15.77
CA MET A 150 9.31 -18.00 15.29
C MET A 150 9.98 -18.67 14.07
N LEU A 151 9.70 -19.95 13.83
CA LEU A 151 10.18 -20.73 12.68
C LEU A 151 9.11 -20.99 11.61
N GLY A 152 7.85 -20.61 11.84
CA GLY A 152 6.78 -20.68 10.83
C GLY A 152 6.27 -22.09 10.52
N LEU A 153 6.07 -22.93 11.56
CA LEU A 153 5.34 -24.21 11.52
C LEU A 153 4.18 -24.17 12.52
#